data_AF-U1Q520-F1
#
_entry.id   AF-U1Q520-F1
#
_cell.length_a   1.000
_cell.length_b   1.000
_cell.length_c   1.000
_cell.angle_alpha   90.00
_cell.angle_beta   90.00
_cell.angle_gamma   90.00
#
_symmetry.space_group_name_H-M   'P 1'
#
loop_
_entity.id
_entity.type
_entity.pdbx_description
1 polymer ?
#
loop_
_entity_poly.entity_id
_entity_poly.type
_entity_poly.pdbx_seq_one_letter_code
_entity_poly.pdbx_strand_id
1 'polypeptide(L)'
;MLHLTPCSDEVVRWLVERGEDINAEDRFGDRPLHCRVVGKEYRQIPLLLELGADVDAASHNGVTPLLRAASYCSLEAIDILLDSGADATKCKRGWDGKEYNAIYLAFNREPSPVDALDVVERLIAAGACPTGAEAPLLRDMGKDYQRMLARGLRSERIAEVGRALDRLFEICGVDPVTPIQFHDGSSPIVVPEGGWKEAYTRLRDSLVPSSGRAQTAQGEAIRISGRIGYEILHNGGGNWDRAYKNLVDGLSDILSSGVSLPDGELSEIRQHLDVLRRAVHDEFAINRVSELVVAWVRLNPSPIPNPLPDVGR
;
A
#
# COMPACT_ATOMS: atom_id res chain seq x y z
N MET A 1 0.09 -30.64 18.14
CA MET A 1 0.29 -30.96 16.70
C MET A 1 -0.78 -30.39 15.76
N LEU A 2 -1.90 -29.89 16.29
CA LEU A 2 -3.08 -29.47 15.52
C LEU A 2 -2.88 -28.27 14.56
N HIS A 3 -1.79 -27.50 14.73
CA HIS A 3 -1.41 -26.37 13.88
C HIS A 3 -0.87 -26.77 12.49
N LEU A 4 -0.47 -28.03 12.30
CA LEU A 4 0.11 -28.49 11.04
C LEU A 4 -0.96 -28.56 9.94
N THR A 5 -0.62 -27.98 8.79
CA THR A 5 -1.44 -27.97 7.56
C THR A 5 -0.57 -28.41 6.38
N PRO A 6 -1.04 -29.30 5.47
CA PRO A 6 -2.30 -30.07 5.54
C PRO A 6 -2.30 -31.12 6.66
N CYS A 7 -3.48 -31.52 7.14
CA CYS A 7 -3.68 -32.62 8.10
C CYS A 7 -5.01 -33.30 7.77
N SER A 8 -5.17 -34.61 7.94
CA SER A 8 -6.47 -35.26 7.67
C SER A 8 -7.45 -35.11 8.83
N ASP A 9 -8.75 -35.20 8.54
CA ASP A 9 -9.79 -35.13 9.56
C ASP A 9 -9.64 -36.25 10.60
N GLU A 10 -9.20 -37.45 10.20
CA GLU A 10 -8.95 -38.56 11.12
C GLU A 10 -7.84 -38.24 12.11
N VAL A 11 -6.76 -37.59 11.64
CA VAL A 11 -5.64 -37.20 12.50
C VAL A 11 -6.08 -36.10 13.48
N VAL A 12 -6.88 -35.13 13.02
CA VAL A 12 -7.43 -34.09 13.90
C VAL A 12 -8.29 -34.68 15.00
N ARG A 13 -9.26 -35.54 14.65
CA ARG A 13 -10.13 -36.21 15.64
C ARG A 13 -9.32 -37.05 16.63
N TRP A 14 -8.39 -37.85 16.13
CA TRP A 14 -7.54 -38.70 16.95
C TRP A 14 -6.65 -37.91 17.93
N LEU A 15 -6.14 -36.74 17.53
CA LEU A 15 -5.36 -35.88 18.40
C LEU A 15 -6.22 -35.33 19.54
N VAL A 16 -7.42 -34.83 19.23
CA VAL A 16 -8.38 -34.32 20.23
C VAL A 16 -8.85 -35.44 21.17
N GLU A 17 -9.13 -36.63 20.64
CA GLU A 17 -9.47 -37.83 21.44
C GLU A 17 -8.35 -38.24 22.41
N ARG A 18 -7.09 -37.92 22.09
CA ARG A 18 -5.93 -38.13 22.96
C ARG A 18 -5.69 -37.01 23.96
N GLY A 19 -6.57 -36.02 24.01
CA GLY A 19 -6.51 -34.91 24.93
C GLY A 19 -5.63 -33.74 24.45
N GLU A 20 -5.29 -33.66 23.17
CA GLU A 20 -4.73 -32.43 22.63
C GLU A 20 -5.79 -31.32 22.66
N ASP A 21 -5.41 -30.15 23.17
CA ASP A 21 -6.29 -28.99 23.25
C ASP A 21 -6.54 -28.41 21.86
N ILE A 22 -7.81 -28.41 21.43
CA ILE A 22 -8.25 -27.84 20.14
C ILE A 22 -7.98 -26.33 20.04
N ASN A 23 -7.81 -25.67 21.18
CA ASN A 23 -7.50 -24.25 21.32
C ASN A 23 -6.05 -23.98 21.73
N ALA A 24 -5.17 -24.98 21.65
CA ALA A 24 -3.75 -24.80 21.94
C ALA A 24 -3.18 -23.64 21.10
N GLU A 25 -2.35 -22.81 21.73
CA GLU A 25 -1.70 -21.69 21.07
C GLU A 25 -0.31 -22.09 20.55
N ASP A 26 0.06 -21.60 19.36
CA ASP A 26 1.45 -21.58 18.92
C ASP A 26 2.23 -20.40 19.54
N ARG A 27 3.49 -20.22 19.12
CA ARG A 27 4.36 -19.16 19.65
C ARG A 27 3.90 -17.71 19.33
N PHE A 28 2.93 -17.55 18.44
CA PHE A 28 2.33 -16.27 18.07
C PHE A 28 0.89 -16.12 18.60
N GLY A 29 0.41 -17.12 19.36
CA GLY A 29 -0.97 -17.19 19.83
C GLY A 29 -1.95 -17.63 18.75
N ASP A 30 -1.48 -17.99 17.56
CA ASP A 30 -2.37 -18.56 16.55
C ASP A 30 -2.81 -19.94 17.03
N ARG A 31 -4.11 -20.20 16.93
CA ARG A 31 -4.74 -21.49 17.26
C ARG A 31 -4.92 -22.31 15.97
N PRO A 32 -5.26 -23.62 16.04
CA PRO A 32 -5.45 -24.44 14.85
C PRO A 32 -6.42 -23.84 13.83
N LEU A 33 -7.44 -23.10 14.29
CA LEU A 33 -8.41 -22.42 13.44
C LEU A 33 -7.78 -21.33 12.56
N HIS A 34 -6.83 -20.53 13.10
CA HIS A 34 -6.06 -19.57 12.30
C HIS A 34 -5.22 -20.27 11.23
N CYS A 35 -4.61 -21.41 11.59
CA CYS A 35 -3.77 -22.16 10.66
C CYS A 35 -4.57 -22.72 9.49
N ARG A 36 -5.84 -23.13 9.66
CA ARG A 36 -6.69 -23.58 8.54
C ARG A 36 -6.98 -22.47 7.54
N VAL A 37 -7.15 -21.23 8.02
CA VAL A 37 -7.27 -20.07 7.13
C VAL A 37 -5.99 -19.84 6.35
N VAL A 38 -4.82 -19.85 7.00
CA VAL A 38 -3.52 -19.62 6.34
C VAL A 38 -3.15 -20.74 5.36
N GLY A 39 -3.40 -21.99 5.76
CA GLY A 39 -3.14 -23.19 4.96
C GLY A 39 -4.15 -23.44 3.84
N LYS A 40 -5.19 -22.61 3.73
CA LYS A 40 -6.31 -22.78 2.79
C LYS A 40 -7.09 -24.10 2.96
N GLU A 41 -7.08 -24.63 4.17
CA GLU A 41 -7.80 -25.86 4.57
C GLU A 41 -9.21 -25.52 5.07
N TYR A 42 -9.94 -24.67 4.33
CA TYR A 42 -11.19 -24.08 4.79
C TYR A 42 -12.26 -25.12 5.12
N ARG A 43 -12.27 -26.25 4.40
CA ARG A 43 -13.19 -27.36 4.63
C ARG A 43 -13.04 -28.04 5.98
N GLN A 44 -11.90 -27.84 6.67
CA GLN A 44 -11.69 -28.37 8.02
C GLN A 44 -12.14 -27.40 9.11
N ILE A 45 -12.43 -26.13 8.78
CA ILE A 45 -12.93 -25.14 9.75
C ILE A 45 -14.17 -25.67 10.48
N PRO A 46 -15.22 -26.22 9.82
CA PRO A 46 -16.38 -26.77 10.49
C PRO A 46 -16.04 -27.90 11.48
N LEU A 47 -15.09 -28.79 11.12
CA LEU A 47 -14.65 -29.87 12.01
C LEU A 47 -13.99 -29.32 13.27
N LEU A 48 -13.10 -28.33 13.13
CA LEU A 48 -12.43 -27.73 14.29
C LEU A 48 -13.45 -27.08 15.24
N LEU A 49 -14.46 -26.40 14.68
CA LEU A 49 -15.54 -25.78 15.44
C LEU A 49 -16.45 -26.81 16.13
N GLU A 50 -16.79 -27.91 15.44
CA GLU A 50 -17.52 -29.06 16.02
C GLU A 50 -16.78 -29.65 17.22
N LEU A 51 -15.44 -29.70 17.15
CA LEU A 51 -14.57 -30.17 18.22
C LEU A 51 -14.35 -29.13 19.33
N GLY A 52 -14.99 -27.96 19.27
CA GLY A 52 -14.96 -26.93 20.32
C GLY A 52 -13.87 -25.86 20.14
N ALA A 53 -13.35 -25.65 18.93
CA ALA A 53 -12.51 -24.49 18.66
C ALA A 53 -13.29 -23.18 18.91
N ASP A 54 -12.64 -22.23 19.57
CA ASP A 54 -13.19 -20.88 19.74
C ASP A 54 -13.12 -20.12 18.40
N VAL A 55 -14.29 -19.81 17.84
CA VAL A 55 -14.44 -19.13 16.55
C VAL A 55 -13.80 -17.73 16.54
N ASP A 56 -13.78 -17.05 17.69
CA ASP A 56 -13.25 -15.70 17.82
C ASP A 56 -11.94 -15.62 18.61
N ALA A 57 -11.27 -16.75 18.74
CA ALA A 57 -9.95 -16.89 19.30
C ALA A 57 -8.98 -15.79 18.80
N ALA A 58 -8.55 -14.89 19.67
CA ALA A 58 -7.53 -13.89 19.31
C ALA A 58 -6.12 -14.46 19.49
N SER A 59 -5.23 -14.21 18.53
CA SER A 59 -3.79 -14.45 18.68
C SER A 59 -3.10 -13.40 19.55
N HIS A 60 -1.79 -13.51 19.81
CA HIS A 60 -1.07 -12.54 20.65
C HIS A 60 -1.11 -11.11 20.07
N ASN A 61 -1.32 -10.99 18.76
CA ASN A 61 -1.50 -9.70 18.08
C ASN A 61 -2.97 -9.28 17.92
N GLY A 62 -3.90 -9.94 18.64
CA GLY A 62 -5.32 -9.65 18.60
C GLY A 62 -6.02 -10.08 17.31
N VAL A 63 -5.41 -10.94 16.48
CA VAL A 63 -5.99 -11.36 15.20
C VAL A 63 -6.91 -12.56 15.45
N THR A 64 -8.20 -12.45 15.09
CA THR A 64 -9.14 -13.58 15.07
C THR A 64 -9.06 -14.35 13.75
N PRO A 65 -9.61 -15.57 13.65
CA PRO A 65 -9.70 -16.28 12.38
C PRO A 65 -10.40 -15.48 11.29
N LEU A 66 -11.47 -14.73 11.61
CA LEU A 66 -12.17 -13.88 10.66
C LEU A 66 -11.32 -12.69 10.20
N LEU A 67 -10.61 -12.03 11.13
CA LEU A 67 -9.64 -10.97 10.79
C LEU A 67 -8.53 -11.52 9.88
N ARG A 68 -8.08 -12.75 10.11
CA ARG A 68 -7.13 -13.44 9.24
C ARG A 68 -7.74 -13.68 7.86
N ALA A 69 -8.95 -14.22 7.77
CA ALA A 69 -9.61 -14.53 6.51
C ALA A 69 -9.82 -13.29 5.64
N ALA A 70 -10.24 -12.18 6.25
CA ALA A 70 -10.36 -10.88 5.59
C ALA A 70 -9.01 -10.42 5.00
N SER A 71 -7.91 -10.52 5.75
CA SER A 71 -6.58 -10.14 5.26
C SER A 71 -6.06 -10.97 4.08
N TYR A 72 -6.60 -12.17 3.87
CA TYR A 72 -6.28 -13.03 2.73
C TYR A 72 -7.38 -12.98 1.65
N CYS A 73 -8.40 -12.12 1.77
CA CYS A 73 -9.58 -12.08 0.92
C CYS A 73 -10.19 -13.46 0.65
N SER A 74 -10.21 -14.32 1.67
CA SER A 74 -10.64 -15.72 1.55
C SER A 74 -12.15 -15.85 1.75
N LEU A 75 -12.95 -15.62 0.70
CA LEU A 75 -14.41 -15.62 0.77
C LEU A 75 -14.99 -16.90 1.39
N GLU A 76 -14.49 -18.09 0.98
CA GLU A 76 -14.95 -19.37 1.54
C GLU A 76 -14.72 -19.46 3.06
N ALA A 77 -13.57 -18.99 3.55
CA ALA A 77 -13.29 -18.96 4.98
C ALA A 77 -14.16 -17.94 5.72
N ILE A 78 -14.37 -16.77 5.13
CA ILE A 78 -15.23 -15.72 5.70
C ILE A 78 -16.65 -16.25 5.84
N ASP A 79 -17.21 -16.82 4.77
CA ASP A 79 -18.57 -17.35 4.76
C ASP A 79 -18.74 -18.43 5.84
N ILE A 80 -17.83 -19.42 5.91
CA ILE A 80 -17.88 -20.49 6.94
C ILE A 80 -17.78 -19.92 8.36
N LEU A 81 -16.87 -18.96 8.60
CA LEU A 81 -16.67 -18.39 9.93
C LEU A 81 -17.87 -17.55 10.37
N LEU A 82 -18.44 -16.74 9.47
CA LEU A 82 -19.64 -15.95 9.73
C LEU A 82 -20.87 -16.85 9.99
N ASP A 83 -21.06 -17.90 9.19
CA ASP A 83 -22.12 -18.90 9.39
C ASP A 83 -21.97 -19.64 10.72
N SER A 84 -20.74 -19.72 11.23
CA SER A 84 -20.41 -20.32 12.53
C SER A 84 -20.46 -19.34 13.70
N GLY A 85 -20.93 -18.11 13.47
CA GLY A 85 -21.13 -17.11 14.52
C GLY A 85 -19.89 -16.28 14.88
N ALA A 86 -18.89 -16.19 14.00
CA ALA A 86 -17.76 -15.28 14.19
C ALA A 86 -18.24 -13.82 14.29
N ASP A 87 -17.70 -13.07 15.25
CA ASP A 87 -18.06 -11.67 15.45
C ASP A 87 -17.29 -10.77 14.47
N ALA A 88 -18.02 -10.28 13.46
CA ALA A 88 -17.49 -9.38 12.42
C ALA A 88 -17.09 -7.99 12.96
N THR A 89 -17.50 -7.62 14.17
CA THR A 89 -17.21 -6.32 14.78
C THR A 89 -15.87 -6.27 15.51
N LYS A 90 -15.22 -7.42 15.71
CA LYS A 90 -13.92 -7.49 16.41
C LYS A 90 -12.82 -6.74 15.66
N CYS A 91 -11.92 -6.14 16.43
CA CYS A 91 -10.75 -5.42 15.94
C CYS A 91 -9.48 -5.93 16.60
N LYS A 92 -8.35 -5.83 15.88
CA LYS A 92 -7.02 -5.95 16.49
C LYS A 92 -6.46 -4.56 16.80
N ARG A 93 -5.67 -4.43 17.86
CA ARG A 93 -4.89 -3.21 18.11
C ARG A 93 -3.58 -3.23 17.31
N GLY A 94 -3.26 -2.12 16.66
CA GLY A 94 -1.99 -1.88 16.01
C GLY A 94 -0.89 -1.45 16.99
N TRP A 95 0.35 -1.56 16.53
CA TRP A 95 1.52 -1.00 17.24
C TRP A 95 1.45 0.53 17.33
N ASP A 96 0.71 1.17 16.42
CA ASP A 96 0.41 2.60 16.40
C ASP A 96 -0.76 2.98 17.33
N GLY A 97 -1.27 2.02 18.12
CA GLY A 97 -2.36 2.22 19.07
C GLY A 97 -3.77 2.23 18.44
N LYS A 98 -3.88 2.22 17.11
CA LYS A 98 -5.16 2.22 16.40
C LYS A 98 -5.82 0.85 16.41
N GLU A 99 -7.12 0.81 16.12
CA GLU A 99 -7.88 -0.42 15.98
C GLU A 99 -8.15 -0.72 14.50
N TYR A 100 -7.96 -1.98 14.13
CA TYR A 100 -8.06 -2.47 12.76
C TYR A 100 -9.05 -3.63 12.72
N ASN A 101 -10.19 -3.40 12.08
CA ASN A 101 -11.25 -4.40 11.90
C ASN A 101 -11.06 -5.22 10.61
N ALA A 102 -11.98 -6.14 10.34
CA ALA A 102 -11.94 -7.00 9.17
C ALA A 102 -11.99 -6.20 7.85
N ILE A 103 -12.77 -5.11 7.78
CA ILE A 103 -12.87 -4.24 6.60
C ILE A 103 -11.51 -3.62 6.28
N TYR A 104 -10.83 -3.02 7.26
CA TYR A 104 -9.49 -2.48 7.07
C TYR A 104 -8.51 -3.55 6.59
N LEU A 105 -8.54 -4.73 7.22
CA LEU A 105 -7.62 -5.82 6.90
C LEU A 105 -7.83 -6.38 5.49
N ALA A 106 -9.03 -6.27 4.92
CA ALA A 106 -9.29 -6.66 3.53
C ALA A 106 -8.33 -5.97 2.54
N PHE A 107 -7.92 -4.73 2.82
CA PHE A 107 -7.04 -3.95 1.95
C PHE A 107 -5.53 -4.16 2.18
N ASN A 108 -5.12 -4.79 3.29
CA ASN A 108 -3.72 -4.79 3.74
C ASN A 108 -2.74 -5.56 2.85
N ARG A 109 -3.23 -6.39 1.93
CA ARG A 109 -2.38 -7.22 1.04
C ARG A 109 -2.56 -6.88 -0.43
N GLU A 110 -2.96 -5.65 -0.71
CA GLU A 110 -3.13 -5.11 -2.07
C GLU A 110 -4.01 -6.03 -2.95
N PRO A 111 -5.23 -6.39 -2.49
CA PRO A 111 -6.15 -7.18 -3.32
C PRO A 111 -6.58 -6.39 -4.56
N SER A 112 -7.20 -7.07 -5.53
CA SER A 112 -7.94 -6.33 -6.54
C SER A 112 -9.15 -5.62 -5.88
N PRO A 113 -9.60 -4.46 -6.40
CA PRO A 113 -10.78 -3.80 -5.87
C PRO A 113 -12.06 -4.66 -5.89
N VAL A 114 -12.14 -5.62 -6.83
CA VAL A 114 -13.27 -6.56 -6.91
C VAL A 114 -13.25 -7.52 -5.72
N ASP A 115 -12.09 -8.14 -5.45
CA ASP A 115 -11.96 -9.08 -4.31
C ASP A 115 -12.19 -8.37 -2.97
N ALA A 116 -11.68 -7.13 -2.84
CA ALA A 116 -11.91 -6.31 -1.65
C ALA A 116 -13.39 -6.00 -1.46
N LEU A 117 -14.11 -5.65 -2.53
CA LEU A 117 -15.55 -5.37 -2.47
C LEU A 117 -16.33 -6.60 -2.00
N ASP A 118 -16.08 -7.77 -2.58
CA ASP A 118 -16.76 -9.01 -2.21
C ASP A 118 -16.60 -9.36 -0.71
N VAL A 119 -15.41 -9.08 -0.15
CA VAL A 119 -15.13 -9.24 1.28
C VAL A 119 -15.87 -8.19 2.10
N VAL A 120 -15.77 -6.91 1.73
CA VAL A 120 -16.36 -5.79 2.47
C VAL A 120 -17.87 -5.94 2.54
N GLU A 121 -18.54 -6.30 1.45
CA GLU A 121 -20.00 -6.46 1.45
C GLU A 121 -20.47 -7.59 2.38
N ARG A 122 -19.74 -8.72 2.45
CA ARG A 122 -20.02 -9.79 3.42
C ARG A 122 -19.86 -9.32 4.86
N LEU A 123 -18.79 -8.60 5.15
CA LEU A 123 -18.51 -8.10 6.49
C LEU A 123 -19.55 -7.06 6.94
N ILE A 124 -19.97 -6.17 6.02
CA ILE A 124 -21.06 -5.20 6.27
C ILE A 124 -22.37 -5.92 6.54
N ALA A 125 -22.71 -6.95 5.75
CA ALA A 125 -23.89 -7.76 5.96
C ALA A 125 -23.89 -8.48 7.32
N ALA A 126 -22.70 -8.81 7.84
CA ALA A 126 -22.49 -9.37 9.17
C ALA A 126 -22.35 -8.32 10.30
N GLY A 127 -22.53 -7.02 10.00
CA GLY A 127 -22.57 -5.95 11.00
C GLY A 127 -21.23 -5.26 11.28
N ALA A 128 -20.17 -5.56 10.54
CA ALA A 128 -18.96 -4.74 10.57
C ALA A 128 -19.24 -3.37 9.94
N CYS A 129 -18.54 -2.32 10.39
CA CYS A 129 -18.65 -0.98 9.82
C CYS A 129 -17.26 -0.42 9.45
N PRO A 130 -17.12 0.39 8.39
CA PRO A 130 -15.87 1.09 8.08
C PRO A 130 -15.48 2.03 9.23
N THR A 131 -14.19 2.24 9.45
CA THR A 131 -13.68 3.06 10.56
C THR A 131 -13.00 4.34 10.08
N GLY A 132 -12.86 4.52 8.77
CA GLY A 132 -12.05 5.56 8.14
C GLY A 132 -10.56 5.23 8.11
N ALA A 133 -10.10 4.18 8.79
CA ALA A 133 -8.70 3.74 8.75
C ALA A 133 -8.31 3.21 7.36
N GLU A 134 -9.28 2.68 6.61
CA GLU A 134 -9.13 2.18 5.24
C GLU A 134 -8.99 3.28 4.18
N ALA A 135 -9.34 4.52 4.50
CA ALA A 135 -9.37 5.61 3.53
C ALA A 135 -8.04 5.86 2.79
N PRO A 136 -6.86 5.81 3.44
CA PRO A 136 -5.59 5.94 2.74
C PRO A 136 -5.36 4.81 1.72
N LEU A 137 -5.65 3.55 2.10
CA LEU A 137 -5.46 2.38 1.24
C LEU A 137 -6.38 2.43 0.02
N LEU A 138 -7.65 2.81 0.23
CA LEU A 138 -8.62 2.93 -0.85
C LEU A 138 -8.28 4.09 -1.81
N ARG A 139 -7.75 5.20 -1.29
CA ARG A 139 -7.25 6.30 -2.14
C ARG A 139 -6.06 5.87 -2.98
N ASP A 140 -5.16 5.04 -2.46
CA ASP A 140 -4.03 4.54 -3.24
C ASP A 140 -4.50 3.61 -4.37
N MET A 141 -5.45 2.70 -4.11
CA MET A 141 -6.10 1.89 -5.16
C MET A 141 -6.79 2.76 -6.21
N GLY A 142 -7.50 3.81 -5.79
CA GLY A 142 -8.12 4.79 -6.69
C GLY A 142 -7.10 5.51 -7.59
N LYS A 143 -5.95 5.94 -7.04
CA LYS A 143 -4.88 6.56 -7.83
C LYS A 143 -4.33 5.60 -8.87
N ASP A 144 -4.11 4.34 -8.52
CA ASP A 144 -3.61 3.34 -9.46
C ASP A 144 -4.60 3.09 -10.60
N TYR A 145 -5.89 3.02 -10.29
CA TYR A 145 -6.94 2.97 -11.30
C TYR A 145 -6.94 4.21 -12.22
N GLN A 146 -6.88 5.42 -11.66
CA GLN A 146 -6.84 6.65 -12.47
C GLN A 146 -5.58 6.72 -13.35
N ARG A 147 -4.43 6.24 -12.88
CA ARG A 147 -3.21 6.13 -13.70
C ARG A 147 -3.36 5.12 -14.83
N MET A 148 -4.04 4.00 -14.61
CA MET A 148 -4.36 3.06 -15.69
C MET A 148 -5.25 3.73 -16.74
N LEU A 149 -6.26 4.49 -16.30
CA LEU A 149 -7.12 5.22 -17.20
C LEU A 149 -6.37 6.29 -17.99
N ALA A 150 -5.46 7.02 -17.35
CA ALA A 150 -4.63 8.05 -17.98
C ALA A 150 -3.73 7.51 -19.08
N ARG A 151 -3.36 6.21 -19.04
CA ARG A 151 -2.62 5.52 -20.12
C ARG A 151 -3.48 5.06 -21.29
N GLY A 152 -4.77 5.37 -21.27
CA GLY A 152 -5.72 4.87 -22.27
C GLY A 152 -6.03 3.37 -22.13
N LEU A 153 -5.66 2.73 -21.01
CA LEU A 153 -6.07 1.34 -20.77
C LEU A 153 -7.59 1.32 -20.55
N ARG A 154 -8.30 0.64 -21.45
CA ARG A 154 -9.75 0.44 -21.40
C ARG A 154 -10.04 -1.01 -21.73
N SER A 155 -10.75 -1.70 -20.84
CA SER A 155 -11.25 -3.05 -21.05
C SER A 155 -12.42 -3.30 -20.08
N GLU A 156 -13.23 -4.33 -20.32
CA GLU A 156 -14.33 -4.65 -19.40
C GLU A 156 -13.82 -4.94 -17.98
N ARG A 157 -12.68 -5.63 -17.85
CA ARG A 157 -12.02 -5.86 -16.56
C ARG A 157 -11.64 -4.55 -15.84
N ILE A 158 -11.21 -3.52 -16.59
CA ILE A 158 -10.91 -2.21 -16.00
C ILE A 158 -12.20 -1.49 -15.61
N ALA A 159 -13.26 -1.60 -16.41
CA ALA A 159 -14.57 -1.04 -16.07
C ALA A 159 -15.16 -1.69 -14.81
N GLU A 160 -14.99 -3.01 -14.64
CA GLU A 160 -15.36 -3.75 -13.44
C GLU A 160 -14.61 -3.26 -12.20
N VAL A 161 -13.29 -3.08 -12.31
CA VAL A 161 -12.48 -2.47 -11.25
C VAL A 161 -12.98 -1.08 -10.88
N GLY A 162 -13.35 -0.26 -11.87
CA GLY A 162 -13.92 1.06 -11.63
C GLY A 162 -15.23 1.01 -10.84
N ARG A 163 -16.17 0.15 -11.25
CA ARG A 163 -17.43 -0.05 -10.54
C ARG A 163 -17.21 -0.53 -9.10
N ALA A 164 -16.25 -1.43 -8.89
CA ALA A 164 -15.91 -1.92 -7.57
C ALA A 164 -15.34 -0.82 -6.68
N LEU A 165 -14.44 0.02 -7.22
CA LEU A 165 -13.90 1.17 -6.51
C LEU A 165 -14.99 2.20 -6.16
N ASP A 166 -15.88 2.54 -7.10
CA ASP A 166 -16.98 3.47 -6.85
C ASP A 166 -17.84 2.98 -5.68
N ARG A 167 -18.15 1.68 -5.64
CA ARG A 167 -18.91 1.07 -4.56
C ARG A 167 -18.15 1.06 -3.23
N LEU A 168 -16.85 0.77 -3.24
CA LEU A 168 -16.00 0.82 -2.05
C LEU A 168 -15.88 2.24 -1.50
N PHE A 169 -15.72 3.26 -2.37
CA PHE A 169 -15.70 4.68 -1.99
C PHE A 169 -17.00 5.09 -1.30
N GLU A 170 -18.14 4.66 -1.86
CA GLU A 170 -19.45 4.90 -1.27
C GLU A 170 -19.59 4.23 0.11
N ILE A 171 -19.31 2.93 0.23
CA ILE A 171 -19.45 2.17 1.49
C ILE A 171 -18.57 2.78 2.57
N CYS A 172 -17.31 3.10 2.26
CA CYS A 172 -16.35 3.60 3.24
C CYS A 172 -16.44 5.12 3.47
N GLY A 173 -17.33 5.84 2.76
CA GLY A 173 -17.47 7.29 2.90
C GLY A 173 -16.22 8.07 2.50
N VAL A 174 -15.52 7.62 1.45
CA VAL A 174 -14.27 8.22 0.96
C VAL A 174 -14.54 8.86 -0.39
N ASP A 175 -14.16 10.13 -0.55
CA ASP A 175 -14.30 10.81 -1.84
C ASP A 175 -13.49 10.09 -2.94
N PRO A 176 -14.10 9.82 -4.11
CA PRO A 176 -13.39 9.22 -5.24
C PRO A 176 -12.18 10.05 -5.67
N VAL A 177 -11.11 9.35 -6.06
CA VAL A 177 -9.89 10.01 -6.54
C VAL A 177 -10.18 10.71 -7.87
N THR A 178 -9.84 11.99 -7.93
CA THR A 178 -10.02 12.79 -9.14
C THR A 178 -9.25 12.20 -10.32
N PRO A 179 -9.78 12.28 -11.56
CA PRO A 179 -9.11 11.78 -12.74
C PRO A 179 -7.69 12.33 -12.87
N ILE A 180 -6.71 11.43 -12.94
CA ILE A 180 -5.32 11.79 -13.19
C ILE A 180 -5.17 12.03 -14.68
N GLN A 181 -4.64 13.19 -15.04
CA GLN A 181 -4.23 13.51 -16.40
C GLN A 181 -2.72 13.65 -16.39
N PHE A 182 -2.04 12.84 -17.20
CA PHE A 182 -0.62 13.02 -17.43
C PHE A 182 -0.40 14.34 -18.17
N HIS A 183 0.63 15.06 -17.74
CA HIS A 183 1.03 16.28 -18.39
C HIS A 183 1.48 16.00 -19.84
N ASP A 184 1.11 16.88 -20.77
CA ASP A 184 1.40 16.73 -22.22
C ASP A 184 2.87 16.93 -22.60
N GLY A 185 3.67 17.42 -21.66
CA GLY A 185 5.09 17.74 -21.83
C GLY A 185 5.35 19.06 -22.53
N SER A 186 4.31 19.83 -22.87
CA SER A 186 4.40 21.09 -23.61
C SER A 186 3.72 22.27 -22.90
N SER A 187 2.63 22.04 -22.20
CA SER A 187 1.91 23.06 -21.45
C SER A 187 2.69 23.54 -20.22
N PRO A 188 2.43 24.74 -19.69
CA PRO A 188 3.03 25.16 -18.44
C PRO A 188 2.64 24.24 -17.27
N ILE A 189 3.64 23.78 -16.51
CA ILE A 189 3.48 22.96 -15.31
C ILE A 189 2.97 23.86 -14.18
N VAL A 190 1.80 23.51 -13.65
CA VAL A 190 1.17 24.21 -12.54
C VAL A 190 1.54 23.52 -11.23
N VAL A 191 2.27 24.23 -10.36
CA VAL A 191 2.53 23.78 -8.99
C VAL A 191 1.40 24.26 -8.08
N PRO A 192 0.68 23.37 -7.38
CA PRO A 192 -0.39 23.77 -6.47
C PRO A 192 0.08 24.76 -5.40
N GLU A 193 -0.80 25.71 -5.05
CA GLU A 193 -0.62 26.55 -3.88
C GLU A 193 -0.75 25.72 -2.59
N GLY A 194 -0.09 26.16 -1.52
CA GLY A 194 -0.09 25.47 -0.23
C GLY A 194 1.22 24.73 0.09
N GLY A 195 1.11 23.68 0.91
CA GLY A 195 2.26 22.95 1.45
C GLY A 195 2.99 22.09 0.40
N TRP A 196 4.31 21.99 0.54
CA TRP A 196 5.15 21.27 -0.43
C TRP A 196 4.76 19.80 -0.61
N LYS A 197 4.27 19.12 0.45
CA LYS A 197 3.87 17.70 0.38
C LYS A 197 2.69 17.47 -0.57
N GLU A 198 1.70 18.37 -0.53
CA GLU A 198 0.55 18.30 -1.43
C GLU A 198 0.99 18.59 -2.87
N ALA A 199 1.77 19.67 -3.05
CA ALA A 199 2.32 20.03 -4.36
C ALA A 199 3.15 18.89 -4.96
N TYR A 200 4.05 18.29 -4.17
CA TYR A 200 4.87 17.16 -4.56
C TYR A 200 4.01 15.96 -4.99
N THR A 201 2.98 15.63 -4.20
CA THR A 201 2.07 14.52 -4.51
C THR A 201 1.34 14.74 -5.84
N ARG A 202 0.82 15.95 -6.08
CA ARG A 202 0.15 16.26 -7.35
C ARG A 202 1.09 16.28 -8.53
N LEU A 203 2.29 16.85 -8.38
CA LEU A 203 3.32 16.83 -9.42
C LEU A 203 3.76 15.40 -9.74
N ARG A 204 3.88 14.54 -8.73
CA ARG A 204 4.17 13.12 -8.95
C ARG A 204 3.05 12.46 -9.74
N ASP A 205 1.80 12.68 -9.36
CA ASP A 205 0.65 12.06 -10.01
C ASP A 205 0.49 12.51 -11.48
N SER A 206 0.88 13.74 -11.83
CA SER A 206 0.75 14.28 -13.20
C SER A 206 2.00 14.16 -14.08
N LEU A 207 3.21 14.21 -13.50
CA LEU A 207 4.47 14.26 -14.27
C LEU A 207 5.25 12.94 -14.28
N VAL A 208 5.00 12.05 -13.32
CA VAL A 208 5.81 10.83 -13.16
C VAL A 208 5.09 9.61 -13.75
N PRO A 209 5.68 8.95 -14.76
CA PRO A 209 5.12 7.71 -15.29
C PRO A 209 5.31 6.55 -14.29
N SER A 210 4.54 5.46 -14.42
CA SER A 210 4.72 4.26 -13.58
C SER A 210 6.03 3.53 -13.79
N SER A 211 6.63 3.69 -14.97
CA SER A 211 7.82 2.98 -15.39
C SER A 211 8.62 3.86 -16.33
N GLY A 212 9.94 3.71 -16.28
CA GLY A 212 10.85 4.53 -17.05
C GLY A 212 11.04 5.94 -16.48
N ARG A 213 11.58 6.81 -17.33
CA ARG A 213 11.87 8.22 -17.03
C ARG A 213 10.68 9.11 -17.35
N ALA A 214 10.55 10.22 -16.63
CA ALA A 214 9.62 11.27 -16.99
C ALA A 214 10.10 12.02 -18.25
N GLN A 215 9.15 12.59 -18.99
CA GLN A 215 9.42 13.33 -20.22
C GLN A 215 10.15 14.66 -19.95
N THR A 216 9.76 15.36 -18.88
CA THR A 216 10.30 16.68 -18.51
C THR A 216 11.35 16.55 -17.41
N ALA A 217 12.28 17.49 -17.34
CA ALA A 217 13.26 17.60 -16.27
C ALA A 217 12.57 17.73 -14.91
N GLN A 218 11.47 18.50 -14.86
CA GLN A 218 10.61 18.65 -13.68
C GLN A 218 10.01 17.33 -13.22
N GLY A 219 9.41 16.55 -14.13
CA GLY A 219 8.89 15.23 -13.79
C GLY A 219 10.00 14.29 -13.33
N GLU A 220 11.18 14.38 -13.93
CA GLU A 220 12.30 13.51 -13.61
C GLU A 220 12.90 13.86 -12.25
N ALA A 221 12.94 15.15 -11.90
CA ALA A 221 13.35 15.60 -10.56
C ALA A 221 12.45 14.99 -9.49
N ILE A 222 11.12 15.11 -9.66
CA ILE A 222 10.12 14.56 -8.73
C ILE A 222 10.23 13.03 -8.66
N ARG A 223 10.46 12.35 -9.79
CA ARG A 223 10.63 10.90 -9.83
C ARG A 223 11.88 10.46 -9.05
N ILE A 224 13.01 11.12 -9.29
CA ILE A 224 14.30 10.74 -8.69
C ILE A 224 14.31 11.04 -7.19
N SER A 225 13.85 12.21 -6.74
CA SER A 225 13.76 12.52 -5.30
C SER A 225 12.89 11.50 -4.57
N GLY A 226 11.78 11.06 -5.20
CA GLY A 226 10.90 10.05 -4.63
C GLY A 226 11.57 8.68 -4.53
N ARG A 227 12.32 8.29 -5.57
CA ARG A 227 13.09 7.04 -5.58
C ARG A 227 14.20 7.05 -4.52
N ILE A 228 14.93 8.14 -4.36
CA ILE A 228 15.94 8.28 -3.31
C ILE A 228 15.30 8.08 -1.93
N GLY A 229 14.16 8.72 -1.66
CA GLY A 229 13.44 8.54 -0.41
C GLY A 229 12.98 7.09 -0.18
N TYR A 230 12.46 6.43 -1.21
CA TYR A 230 12.05 5.03 -1.11
C TYR A 230 13.21 4.09 -0.79
N GLU A 231 14.34 4.22 -1.50
CA GLU A 231 15.53 3.37 -1.28
C GLU A 231 16.09 3.51 0.14
N ILE A 232 16.10 4.73 0.68
CA ILE A 232 16.61 4.99 2.04
C ILE A 232 15.64 4.47 3.12
N LEU A 233 14.35 4.75 2.98
CA LEU A 233 13.37 4.47 4.03
C LEU A 233 12.87 3.02 4.05
N HIS A 234 12.88 2.32 2.90
CA HIS A 234 12.20 1.02 2.76
C HIS A 234 13.14 -0.13 2.39
N ASN A 235 14.23 0.10 1.65
CA ASN A 235 15.12 -0.98 1.18
C ASN A 235 16.34 -1.26 2.10
N GLY A 236 16.36 -0.71 3.32
CA GLY A 236 17.33 -1.07 4.36
C GLY A 236 18.81 -0.84 3.98
N GLY A 237 19.07 -0.04 2.95
CA GLY A 237 20.41 0.30 2.51
C GLY A 237 21.29 -0.84 1.99
N GLY A 238 20.69 -1.91 1.45
CA GLY A 238 21.44 -3.07 0.99
C GLY A 238 22.17 -2.92 -0.36
N ASN A 239 21.82 -1.93 -1.19
CA ASN A 239 22.36 -1.80 -2.55
C ASN A 239 22.74 -0.35 -2.90
N TRP A 240 23.76 0.18 -2.22
CA TRP A 240 24.38 1.48 -2.55
C TRP A 240 25.36 1.36 -3.71
N ASP A 241 24.86 0.85 -4.82
CA ASP A 241 25.64 0.60 -6.02
C ASP A 241 25.91 1.88 -6.81
N ARG A 242 26.62 1.73 -7.94
CA ARG A 242 26.87 2.85 -8.86
C ARG A 242 25.56 3.45 -9.40
N ALA A 243 24.48 2.67 -9.48
CA ALA A 243 23.20 3.14 -10.00
C ALA A 243 22.54 4.12 -9.04
N TYR A 244 22.57 3.86 -7.73
CA TYR A 244 22.07 4.81 -6.73
C TYR A 244 22.84 6.14 -6.75
N LYS A 245 24.17 6.09 -6.79
CA LYS A 245 24.99 7.32 -6.87
C LYS A 245 24.70 8.12 -8.14
N ASN A 246 24.51 7.44 -9.27
CA ASN A 246 24.12 8.07 -10.52
C ASN A 246 22.72 8.72 -10.45
N LEU A 247 21.78 8.19 -9.65
CA LEU A 247 20.48 8.84 -9.42
C LEU A 247 20.66 10.17 -8.68
N VAL A 248 21.46 10.19 -7.61
CA VAL A 248 21.73 11.41 -6.84
C VAL A 248 22.46 12.46 -7.70
N ASP A 249 23.45 12.04 -8.48
CA ASP A 249 24.16 12.93 -9.41
C ASP A 249 23.21 13.47 -10.49
N GLY A 250 22.39 12.61 -11.08
CA GLY A 250 21.41 13.00 -12.09
C GLY A 250 20.38 14.02 -11.58
N LEU A 251 20.00 13.95 -10.30
CA LEU A 251 19.14 14.98 -9.69
C LEU A 251 19.82 16.35 -9.64
N SER A 252 21.11 16.41 -9.28
CA SER A 252 21.88 17.66 -9.31
C SER A 252 21.98 18.24 -10.73
N ASP A 253 22.17 17.38 -11.74
CA ASP A 253 22.25 17.81 -13.15
C ASP A 253 20.91 18.39 -13.63
N ILE A 254 19.79 17.75 -13.28
CA ILE A 254 18.44 18.24 -13.57
C ILE A 254 18.20 19.62 -12.96
N LEU A 255 18.53 19.81 -11.68
CA LEU A 255 18.32 21.09 -10.99
C LEU A 255 19.16 22.23 -11.58
N SER A 256 20.18 21.91 -12.36
CA SER A 256 21.04 22.88 -13.06
C SER A 256 20.54 23.20 -14.48
N SER A 257 19.49 22.53 -14.97
CA SER A 257 19.00 22.66 -16.36
C SER A 257 18.04 23.83 -16.62
N GLY A 258 17.67 24.58 -15.58
CA GLY A 258 16.69 25.66 -15.65
C GLY A 258 17.08 26.87 -14.80
N VAL A 259 16.08 27.67 -14.41
CA VAL A 259 16.22 28.73 -13.41
C VAL A 259 16.66 28.10 -12.09
N SER A 260 17.85 28.47 -11.64
CA SER A 260 18.42 27.99 -10.38
C SER A 260 17.59 28.42 -9.18
N LEU A 261 17.58 27.58 -8.15
CA LEU A 261 17.18 27.98 -6.80
C LEU A 261 18.02 29.18 -6.32
N PRO A 262 17.51 30.02 -5.42
CA PRO A 262 18.30 31.02 -4.72
C PRO A 262 19.56 30.42 -4.10
N ASP A 263 20.67 31.16 -4.05
CA ASP A 263 21.99 30.64 -3.65
C ASP A 263 22.00 29.89 -2.32
N GLY A 264 21.20 30.35 -1.34
CA GLY A 264 21.04 29.70 -0.05
C GLY A 264 20.38 28.32 -0.17
N GLU A 265 19.27 28.23 -0.88
CA GLU A 265 18.53 26.99 -1.15
C GLU A 265 19.33 26.02 -2.04
N LEU A 266 20.06 26.56 -3.02
CA LEU A 266 20.95 25.77 -3.88
C LEU A 266 22.12 25.15 -3.10
N SER A 267 22.68 25.89 -2.15
CA SER A 267 23.74 25.38 -1.26
C SER A 267 23.19 24.33 -0.31
N GLU A 268 22.00 24.56 0.23
CA GLU A 268 21.30 23.64 1.13
C GLU A 268 20.95 22.31 0.45
N ILE A 269 20.35 22.33 -0.75
CA ILE A 269 20.01 21.09 -1.46
C ILE A 269 21.27 20.29 -1.79
N ARG A 270 22.38 20.94 -2.15
CA ARG A 270 23.67 20.26 -2.40
C ARG A 270 24.21 19.57 -1.15
N GLN A 271 24.11 20.23 0.01
CA GLN A 271 24.52 19.63 1.29
C GLN A 271 23.69 18.38 1.61
N HIS A 272 22.36 18.46 1.45
CA HIS A 272 21.51 17.30 1.69
C HIS A 272 21.75 16.18 0.66
N LEU A 273 21.94 16.50 -0.62
CA LEU A 273 22.28 15.49 -1.63
C LEU A 273 23.62 14.81 -1.31
N ASP A 274 24.62 15.50 -0.76
CA ASP A 274 25.87 14.86 -0.29
C ASP A 274 25.63 13.90 0.88
N VAL A 275 24.76 14.26 1.83
CA VAL A 275 24.34 13.35 2.91
C VAL A 275 23.65 12.11 2.34
N LEU A 276 22.67 12.30 1.45
CA LEU A 276 21.92 11.20 0.83
C LEU A 276 22.79 10.35 -0.11
N ARG A 277 23.82 10.95 -0.73
CA ARG A 277 24.83 10.24 -1.55
C ARG A 277 25.66 9.25 -0.74
N ARG A 278 25.94 9.57 0.53
CA ARG A 278 26.60 8.67 1.50
C ARG A 278 25.64 7.61 2.05
N ALA A 279 24.38 7.68 1.64
CA ALA A 279 23.33 6.72 1.95
C ALA A 279 23.07 6.56 3.45
N VAL A 280 23.19 7.69 4.16
CA VAL A 280 22.81 7.80 5.57
C VAL A 280 21.29 7.87 5.65
N HIS A 281 20.71 7.10 6.57
CA HIS A 281 19.28 7.17 6.85
C HIS A 281 18.94 8.51 7.51
N ASP A 282 18.49 9.48 6.71
CA ASP A 282 18.18 10.84 7.13
C ASP A 282 16.84 11.29 6.50
N GLU A 283 15.75 11.09 7.26
CA GLU A 283 14.40 11.49 6.85
C GLU A 283 14.27 13.00 6.67
N PHE A 284 15.01 13.79 7.44
CA PHE A 284 15.00 15.24 7.32
C PHE A 284 15.58 15.68 5.98
N ALA A 285 16.75 15.14 5.60
CA ALA A 285 17.36 15.43 4.31
C ALA A 285 16.47 15.00 3.13
N ILE A 286 15.78 13.85 3.22
CA ILE A 286 14.83 13.40 2.18
C ILE A 286 13.68 14.39 2.01
N ASN A 287 13.06 14.80 3.12
CA ASN A 287 11.96 15.76 3.11
C ASN A 287 12.41 17.12 2.56
N ARG A 288 13.59 17.59 2.97
CA ARG A 288 14.11 18.89 2.54
C ARG A 288 14.49 18.92 1.05
N VAL A 289 15.11 17.84 0.54
CA VAL A 289 15.36 17.70 -0.90
C VAL A 289 14.05 17.70 -1.68
N SER A 290 13.04 16.97 -1.22
CA SER A 290 11.73 16.92 -1.89
C SER A 290 11.04 18.28 -1.93
N GLU A 291 11.10 19.04 -0.83
CA GLU A 291 10.59 20.41 -0.76
C GLU A 291 11.30 21.35 -1.74
N LEU A 292 12.64 21.33 -1.76
CA LEU A 292 13.44 22.18 -2.65
C LEU A 292 13.29 21.79 -4.12
N VAL A 293 13.01 20.51 -4.43
CA VAL A 293 12.61 20.08 -5.78
C VAL A 293 11.28 20.73 -6.18
N VAL A 294 10.27 20.79 -5.30
CA VAL A 294 9.01 21.51 -5.59
C VAL A 294 9.27 22.99 -5.85
N ALA A 295 10.11 23.62 -5.03
CA ALA A 295 10.49 25.03 -5.21
C ALA A 295 11.15 25.26 -6.58
N TRP A 296 12.05 24.36 -7.00
CA TRP A 296 12.70 24.42 -8.30
C TRP A 296 11.70 24.26 -9.46
N VAL A 297 10.75 23.32 -9.35
CA VAL A 297 9.68 23.17 -10.36
C VAL A 297 8.84 24.45 -10.46
N ARG A 298 8.57 25.12 -9.32
CA ARG A 298 7.80 26.38 -9.29
C ARG A 298 8.53 27.52 -10.01
N LEU A 299 9.86 27.56 -9.95
CA LEU A 299 10.69 28.52 -10.71
C LEU A 299 10.76 28.18 -12.21
N ASN A 300 10.44 26.94 -12.59
CA ASN A 300 10.56 26.42 -13.94
C ASN A 300 9.21 25.91 -14.47
N PRO A 301 8.20 26.78 -14.67
CA PRO A 301 6.87 26.37 -15.11
C PRO A 301 6.84 25.92 -16.57
N SER A 302 7.77 26.36 -17.42
CA SER A 302 7.86 25.88 -18.80
C SER A 302 8.56 24.52 -18.85
N PRO A 303 7.98 23.47 -19.47
CA PRO A 303 8.60 22.15 -19.55
C PRO A 303 10.02 22.21 -20.11
N ILE A 304 10.97 21.67 -19.35
CA ILE A 304 12.36 21.51 -19.80
C ILE A 304 12.51 20.06 -20.28
N PRO A 305 13.10 19.81 -21.47
CA PRO A 305 13.40 18.45 -21.90
C PRO A 305 14.25 17.73 -20.85
N ASN A 306 13.91 16.49 -20.51
CA ASN A 306 14.68 15.74 -19.52
C ASN A 306 16.15 15.58 -19.97
N PRO A 307 17.13 16.13 -19.22
CA PRO A 307 18.52 16.24 -19.64
C PRO A 307 19.32 14.94 -19.49
N LEU A 308 18.79 13.96 -18.75
CA LEU A 308 19.48 12.70 -18.53
C LEU A 308 19.44 11.83 -19.80
N PRO A 309 20.45 10.98 -20.07
CA PRO A 309 20.44 10.08 -21.22
C PRO A 309 19.39 8.98 -21.07
N ASP A 310 18.75 8.57 -22.18
CA ASP A 310 17.86 7.42 -22.17
C ASP A 310 18.70 6.14 -22.27
N VAL A 311 18.78 5.42 -21.15
CA VAL A 311 19.58 4.19 -21.04
C VAL A 311 18.75 2.93 -21.28
N GLY A 312 17.50 3.06 -21.75
CA GLY A 312 16.71 1.96 -22.30
C GLY A 312 16.48 0.79 -21.34
N ARG A 313 16.06 1.06 -20.10
CA ARG A 313 15.70 0.02 -19.12
C ARG A 313 14.22 0.05 -18.79
#